data_AF-A0A3L6JGM4-F1
#
_entry.id   AF-A0A3L6JGM4-F1
#
_cell.length_a   1.000
_cell.length_b   1.000
_cell.length_c   1.000
_cell.angle_alpha   90.00
_cell.angle_beta   90.00
_cell.angle_gamma   90.00
#
_symmetry.space_group_name_H-M   'P 1'
#
loop_
_entity.id
_entity.type
_entity.pdbx_description
1 polymer ?
#
loop_
_entity_poly.entity_id
_entity_poly.type
_entity_poly.pdbx_seq_one_letter_code
_entity_poly.pdbx_strand_id
1 'polypeptide(L)'
;MATLLQLADARLSATQKLVLIAAHRLLKHSDLTVTALADQVSRRSDVPYSTAKWNLHALKQMGLLKNGDLCSKGENACLTSEAQMLADYFERNQQ
;
A
#
# COMPACT_ATOMS: atom_id res chain seq x y z
N MET A 1 -13.76 -23.14 -1.80
CA MET A 1 -13.17 -22.42 -0.67
C MET A 1 -12.28 -21.33 -1.25
N ALA A 2 -12.76 -20.09 -1.34
CA ALA A 2 -11.91 -18.98 -1.78
C ALA A 2 -10.90 -18.69 -0.66
N THR A 3 -9.60 -18.68 -0.97
CA THR A 3 -8.58 -18.30 0.01
C THR A 3 -8.72 -16.82 0.35
N LEU A 4 -8.30 -16.40 1.55
CA LEU A 4 -8.33 -15.00 1.99
C LEU A 4 -7.70 -14.05 0.96
N LEU A 5 -6.68 -14.52 0.24
CA LEU A 5 -6.01 -13.80 -0.85
C LEU A 5 -6.94 -13.56 -2.06
N GLN A 6 -7.75 -14.55 -2.46
CA GLN A 6 -8.72 -14.40 -3.55
C GLN A 6 -9.85 -13.44 -3.17
N LEU A 7 -10.27 -13.44 -1.90
CA LEU A 7 -11.28 -12.49 -1.43
C LEU A 7 -10.70 -11.06 -1.39
N ALA A 8 -9.45 -10.90 -0.96
CA ALA A 8 -8.76 -9.62 -1.01
C ALA A 8 -8.58 -9.14 -2.46
N ASP A 9 -8.20 -10.03 -3.37
CA ASP A 9 -8.10 -9.74 -4.80
C ASP A 9 -9.43 -9.26 -5.40
N ALA A 10 -10.55 -9.86 -5.00
CA ALA A 10 -11.88 -9.45 -5.43
C ALA A 10 -12.36 -8.12 -4.80
N ARG A 11 -11.90 -7.79 -3.59
CA ARG A 11 -12.31 -6.55 -2.88
C ARG A 11 -11.47 -5.33 -3.23
N LEU A 12 -10.23 -5.52 -3.64
CA LEU A 12 -9.31 -4.44 -3.98
C LEU A 12 -9.48 -4.01 -5.44
N SER A 13 -9.64 -2.71 -5.66
CA SER A 13 -9.60 -2.12 -7.00
C SER A 13 -8.21 -2.30 -7.63
N ALA A 14 -8.11 -2.34 -8.96
CA ALA A 14 -6.84 -2.36 -9.68
C ALA A 14 -5.89 -1.23 -9.23
N THR A 15 -6.42 -0.04 -8.96
CA THR A 15 -5.65 1.11 -8.45
C THR A 15 -5.15 0.87 -7.03
N GLN A 16 -5.96 0.23 -6.16
CA GLN A 16 -5.54 -0.11 -4.80
C GLN A 16 -4.42 -1.15 -4.80
N LYS A 17 -4.51 -2.15 -5.69
CA LYS A 17 -3.45 -3.15 -5.89
C LYS A 17 -2.16 -2.49 -6.37
N LEU A 18 -2.24 -1.61 -7.37
CA LEU A 18 -1.08 -0.85 -7.86
C LEU A 18 -0.43 -0.01 -6.76
N VAL A 19 -1.22 0.73 -5.98
CA VAL A 19 -0.71 1.53 -4.86
C VAL A 19 -0.06 0.63 -3.79
N LEU A 20 -0.64 -0.53 -3.50
CA LEU A 20 -0.08 -1.48 -2.53
C LEU A 20 1.26 -2.06 -3.01
N ILE A 21 1.36 -2.49 -4.26
CA ILE A 21 2.60 -3.01 -4.85
C ILE A 21 3.67 -1.90 -4.88
N ALA A 22 3.31 -0.71 -5.35
CA ALA A 22 4.24 0.43 -5.41
C ALA A 22 4.73 0.81 -4.01
N ALA A 23 3.84 0.87 -3.02
CA ALA A 23 4.19 1.11 -1.64
C ALA A 23 5.14 0.03 -1.10
N HIS A 24 4.88 -1.24 -1.41
CA HIS A 24 5.71 -2.35 -0.98
C HIS A 24 7.14 -2.28 -1.54
N ARG A 25 7.27 -1.99 -2.84
CA ARG A 25 8.58 -1.80 -3.49
C ARG A 25 9.35 -0.61 -2.90
N LEU A 26 8.68 0.49 -2.61
CA LEU A 26 9.30 1.68 -2.05
C LEU A 26 9.78 1.44 -0.61
N LEU A 27 8.95 0.81 0.21
CA LEU A 27 9.27 0.51 1.60
C LEU A 27 10.33 -0.59 1.78
N LYS A 28 10.53 -1.46 0.77
CA LYS A 28 11.66 -2.41 0.74
C LYS A 28 13.03 -1.73 0.73
N HIS A 29 13.13 -0.50 0.20
CA HIS A 29 14.39 0.19 0.00
C HIS A 29 14.49 1.54 0.72
N SER A 30 13.41 2.03 1.31
CA SER A 30 13.37 3.35 1.92
C SER A 30 12.32 3.45 3.01
N ASP A 31 12.77 3.92 4.16
CA ASP A 31 11.91 4.36 5.26
C ASP A 31 11.22 5.67 4.89
N LEU A 32 9.94 5.61 4.52
CA LEU A 32 9.18 6.76 4.04
C LEU A 32 7.97 7.03 4.93
N THR A 33 7.71 8.29 5.24
CA THR A 33 6.42 8.71 5.81
C THR A 33 5.28 8.47 4.82
N VAL A 34 4.04 8.38 5.28
CA VAL A 34 2.87 8.18 4.38
C VAL A 34 2.74 9.28 3.33
N THR A 35 3.11 10.51 3.68
CA THR A 35 3.09 11.65 2.74
C THR A 35 4.16 11.48 1.66
N ALA A 36 5.38 11.12 2.05
CA ALA A 36 6.46 10.86 1.09
C ALA A 36 6.16 9.62 0.24
N LEU A 37 5.54 8.60 0.82
CA LEU A 37 5.07 7.40 0.12
C LEU A 37 4.02 7.76 -0.92
N ALA A 38 3.04 8.60 -0.59
CA ALA A 38 2.02 9.06 -1.54
C ALA A 38 2.65 9.84 -2.72
N ASP A 39 3.64 10.70 -2.43
CA ASP A 39 4.38 11.45 -3.44
C ASP A 39 5.18 10.50 -4.36
N GLN A 40 5.92 9.56 -3.79
CA GLN A 40 6.70 8.59 -4.55
C GLN A 40 5.82 7.64 -5.37
N VAL A 41 4.71 7.15 -4.81
CA VAL A 41 3.73 6.35 -5.55
C VAL A 41 3.18 7.15 -6.72
N SER A 42 2.81 8.42 -6.52
CA SER A 42 2.31 9.27 -7.59
C SER A 42 3.33 9.59 -8.67
N ARG A 43 4.62 9.67 -8.32
CA ARG A 43 5.69 9.86 -9.30
C ARG A 43 6.03 8.60 -10.10
N ARG A 44 5.81 7.43 -9.52
CA ARG A 44 6.18 6.12 -10.10
C ARG A 44 5.00 5.35 -10.70
N SER A 45 3.80 5.90 -10.62
CA SER A 45 2.59 5.33 -11.20
C SER A 45 1.72 6.42 -11.81
N ASP A 46 0.77 6.05 -12.65
CA ASP A 46 -0.22 6.99 -13.22
C ASP A 46 -1.27 7.46 -12.20
N VAL A 47 -1.08 7.16 -10.91
CA VAL A 47 -2.03 7.52 -9.86
C VAL A 47 -1.74 8.94 -9.37
N PRO A 48 -2.70 9.88 -9.43
CA PRO A 48 -2.51 11.23 -8.90
C PRO A 48 -2.23 11.22 -7.39
N TYR A 49 -1.46 12.18 -6.89
CA TYR A 49 -1.09 12.28 -5.48
C TYR A 49 -2.28 12.24 -4.52
N SER A 50 -3.36 12.98 -4.83
CA SER A 50 -4.59 12.97 -4.02
C SER A 50 -5.20 11.57 -3.95
N THR A 51 -5.25 10.87 -5.08
CA THR A 51 -5.72 9.49 -5.19
C THR A 51 -4.80 8.52 -4.45
N ALA A 52 -3.49 8.65 -4.58
CA ALA A 52 -2.52 7.82 -3.87
C ALA A 52 -2.67 7.96 -2.35
N LYS A 53 -2.83 9.19 -1.86
CA LYS A 53 -3.06 9.48 -0.44
C LYS A 53 -4.35 8.84 0.08
N TRP A 54 -5.46 8.95 -0.67
CA TRP A 54 -6.72 8.31 -0.29
C TRP A 54 -6.64 6.78 -0.30
N ASN A 55 -5.91 6.20 -1.25
CA ASN A 55 -5.69 4.76 -1.30
C ASN A 55 -4.81 4.28 -0.13
N LEU A 56 -3.73 4.99 0.20
CA LEU A 56 -2.92 4.68 1.37
C LEU A 56 -3.72 4.81 2.68
N HIS A 57 -4.60 5.81 2.77
CA HIS A 57 -5.52 5.92 3.89
C HIS A 57 -6.50 4.74 3.94
N ALA A 58 -7.06 4.31 2.81
CA ALA A 58 -7.92 3.12 2.74
C ALA A 58 -7.16 1.85 3.17
N LEU A 59 -5.92 1.66 2.71
CA LEU A 59 -5.06 0.55 3.12
C LEU A 59 -4.79 0.58 4.63
N LYS A 60 -4.63 1.76 5.22
CA LYS A 60 -4.53 1.92 6.68
C LYS A 60 -5.80 1.47 7.40
N GLN A 61 -6.96 1.91 6.92
CA GLN A 61 -8.25 1.54 7.49
C GLN A 61 -8.53 0.03 7.37
N MET A 62 -7.98 -0.62 6.34
CA MET A 62 -8.02 -2.07 6.16
C MET A 62 -7.01 -2.83 7.04
N GLY A 63 -6.17 -2.13 7.81
CA GLY A 63 -5.12 -2.74 8.63
C GLY A 63 -3.92 -3.24 7.82
N LEU A 64 -3.79 -2.85 6.55
CA LEU A 64 -2.70 -3.23 5.66
C LEU A 64 -1.50 -2.28 5.77
N LEU A 65 -1.76 -1.03 6.14
CA LEU A 65 -0.72 -0.02 6.37
C LEU A 65 -0.76 0.44 7.83
N LYS A 66 0.39 0.38 8.49
CA LYS A 66 0.59 1.03 9.78
C LYS A 66 1.29 2.36 9.55
N ASN A 67 0.73 3.40 10.15
CA ASN A 67 1.45 4.64 10.35
C ASN A 67 1.94 4.61 11.79
N GLY A 68 3.09 5.19 12.05
CA GLY A 68 3.34 5.70 13.38
C GLY A 68 2.26 6.71 13.80
N ASP A 69 2.00 6.72 15.09
CA ASP A 69 0.78 7.23 15.71
C ASP A 69 0.47 8.71 15.39
N LEU A 70 -0.77 9.15 15.62
CA LEU A 70 -1.18 10.57 15.53
C LEU A 70 -0.38 11.47 16.49
N CYS A 71 0.23 10.89 17.53
CA CYS A 71 1.17 11.55 18.44
C CYS A 71 2.59 11.70 17.85
N SER A 72 2.93 10.93 16.82
CA SER A 72 4.25 10.89 16.18
C SER A 72 4.17 11.42 14.75
N LYS A 73 3.99 12.74 14.59
CA LYS A 73 4.13 13.40 13.29
C LYS A 73 5.54 13.18 12.73
N GLY A 74 5.72 12.17 11.88
CA GLY A 74 6.99 11.89 11.21
C GLY A 74 7.44 10.43 11.20
N GLU A 75 6.70 9.51 11.79
CA GLU A 75 7.08 8.09 11.78
C GLU A 75 6.83 7.41 10.41
N ASN A 76 7.67 6.43 10.13
CA ASN A 76 7.71 5.73 8.85
C ASN A 76 6.42 4.92 8.63
N ALA A 77 5.97 4.89 7.38
CA ALA A 77 4.90 4.02 6.94
C ALA A 77 5.45 2.59 6.86
N CYS A 78 4.78 1.65 7.52
CA CYS A 78 5.16 0.24 7.48
C CYS A 78 3.97 -0.58 7.00
N LEU A 79 4.20 -1.48 6.04
CA LEU A 79 3.21 -2.47 5.65
C LEU A 79 3.17 -3.60 6.67
N THR A 80 1.98 -4.06 7.01
CA THR A 80 1.81 -5.26 7.84
C THR A 80 2.27 -6.51 7.10
N SER A 81 2.56 -7.59 7.83
CA SER A 81 2.99 -8.85 7.24
C SER A 81 1.96 -9.37 6.22
N GLU A 82 0.67 -9.22 6.51
CA GLU A 82 -0.43 -9.59 5.62
C GLU A 82 -0.42 -8.74 4.33
N ALA A 83 -0.14 -7.45 4.45
CA ALA A 83 -0.06 -6.55 3.32
C ALA A 83 1.15 -6.83 2.43
N GLN A 84 2.28 -7.22 3.03
CA GLN A 84 3.47 -7.67 2.28
C GLN A 84 3.16 -8.95 1.50
N MET A 85 2.53 -9.94 2.14
CA MET A 85 2.10 -11.17 1.46
C MET A 85 1.13 -10.91 0.31
N LEU A 86 0.17 -9.99 0.51
CA LEU A 86 -0.76 -9.57 -0.54
C LEU A 86 -0.05 -8.85 -1.69
N ALA A 87 0.89 -7.94 -1.38
CA ALA A 87 1.67 -7.23 -2.38
C ALA A 87 2.50 -8.21 -3.23
N ASP A 88 3.19 -9.17 -2.59
CA ASP A 88 3.95 -10.21 -3.28
C ASP A 88 3.02 -11.12 -4.13
N TYR A 89 1.81 -11.43 -3.65
CA TYR A 89 0.81 -12.17 -4.41
C TYR A 89 0.35 -11.41 -5.66
N PHE A 90 0.03 -10.13 -5.53
CA PHE A 90 -0.38 -9.31 -6.67
C PHE A 90 0.76 -9.08 -7.65
N GLU A 91 1.99 -8.92 -7.17
CA GLU A 91 3.17 -8.79 -8.03
C GLU A 91 3.39 -10.04 -8.90
N ARG A 92 3.19 -11.24 -8.33
CA ARG A 92 3.28 -12.51 -9.07
C ARG A 92 2.13 -12.75 -10.05
N ASN A 93 0.92 -12.31 -9.71
CA ASN A 93 -0.28 -12.50 -10.56
C ASN A 93 -0.45 -11.44 -11.66
N GLN A 94 0.35 -10.37 -11.66
CA GLN A 94 0.37 -9.35 -12.71
C GLN A 94 1.41 -9.66 -13.81
N GLN A 95 2.08 -10.83 -13.75
CA GLN A 95 3.00 -11.34 -14.78
C GLN A 95 2.33 -12.30 -15.75
#